data_AF-A0A2S7R080-F1
#
_entry.id   AF-A0A2S7R080-F1
#
_cell.length_a   1.000
_cell.length_b   1.000
_cell.length_c   1.000
_cell.angle_alpha   90.00
_cell.angle_beta   90.00
_cell.angle_gamma   90.00
#
_symmetry.space_group_name_H-M   'P 1'
#
loop_
_entity.id
_entity.type
_entity.pdbx_description
1 polymer ?
#
loop_
_entity_poly.entity_id
_entity_poly.type
_entity_poly.pdbx_seq_one_letter_code
_entity_poly.pdbx_strand_id
1 'polypeptide(L)'
;MSSSTALLPKDRKKDDHKSLVFWRSLVAVYLFFSFLAILHFEFEILNERWEMIYNFSNIVYGLQTLYAIITAIWTFMHLYYPHHDNNSTFCERFFSPPRSNGNTKNKYFFSVFYYLIVTFPHIVTIIYWAILVPRSKTELSGETGEIIVGNWWYCKFYIVAKYGINSFIALFELFYLSSIKRPEAFHHVTALGALLLAYVGWAAFGHYHTEKYCYYFLDHEEIGWNYYWSCVAGFVVLGELFFIFIYAVTGIRESMTKKQADDKNTGYQRLPQ
;
A
#
# COMPACT_ATOMS: atom_id res chain seq x y z
N MET A 1 13.30 5.37 -25.08
CA MET A 1 14.06 4.18 -24.66
C MET A 1 13.23 2.94 -24.94
N SER A 2 13.64 2.20 -25.97
CA SER A 2 12.95 1.00 -26.46
C SER A 2 12.88 -0.04 -25.35
N SER A 3 11.66 -0.45 -25.02
CA SER A 3 11.39 -1.46 -24.01
C SER A 3 11.89 -2.81 -24.53
N SER A 4 12.67 -3.56 -23.74
CA SER A 4 13.06 -4.95 -24.08
C SER A 4 11.87 -5.91 -24.24
N THR A 5 10.64 -5.43 -24.07
CA THR A 5 9.42 -6.11 -24.51
C THR A 5 9.14 -5.96 -26.01
N ALA A 6 9.95 -5.26 -26.81
CA ALA A 6 9.71 -5.09 -28.25
C ALA A 6 9.84 -6.41 -29.05
N LEU A 7 10.65 -7.38 -28.60
CA LEU A 7 11.02 -8.58 -29.35
C LEU A 7 10.31 -9.89 -28.95
N LEU A 8 9.35 -9.87 -28.01
CA LEU A 8 8.53 -11.07 -27.75
C LEU A 8 7.55 -11.31 -28.92
N PRO A 9 7.32 -12.57 -29.36
CA PRO A 9 6.28 -12.88 -30.33
C PRO A 9 4.93 -12.34 -29.81
N LYS A 10 4.12 -11.77 -30.71
CA LYS A 10 2.91 -10.99 -30.41
C LYS A 10 1.95 -11.72 -29.45
N ASP A 11 1.91 -13.05 -29.52
CA ASP A 11 1.05 -13.90 -28.71
C ASP A 11 1.50 -13.94 -27.24
N ARG A 12 2.80 -14.03 -26.96
CA ARG A 12 3.32 -14.01 -25.58
C ARG A 12 3.05 -12.70 -24.85
N LYS A 13 3.12 -11.56 -25.55
CA LYS A 13 2.77 -10.26 -24.93
C LYS A 13 1.30 -10.23 -24.51
N LYS A 14 0.41 -10.78 -25.34
CA LYS A 14 -1.03 -10.78 -25.07
C LYS A 14 -1.37 -11.60 -23.82
N ASP A 15 -0.70 -12.73 -23.62
CA ASP A 15 -0.94 -13.60 -22.47
C ASP A 15 -0.39 -13.01 -21.17
N ASP A 16 0.79 -12.38 -21.20
CA ASP A 16 1.36 -11.66 -20.06
C ASP A 16 0.44 -10.50 -19.62
N HIS A 17 -0.09 -9.74 -20.58
CA HIS A 17 -1.03 -8.64 -20.30
C HIS A 17 -2.36 -9.13 -19.70
N LYS A 18 -2.90 -10.26 -20.18
CA LYS A 18 -4.11 -10.87 -19.60
C LYS A 18 -3.87 -11.35 -18.18
N SER A 19 -2.72 -11.97 -17.91
CA SER A 19 -2.35 -12.41 -16.55
C SER A 19 -2.27 -11.22 -15.59
N LEU A 20 -1.64 -10.12 -16.02
CA LEU A 20 -1.54 -8.90 -15.20
C LEU A 20 -2.91 -8.33 -14.84
N VAL A 21 -3.83 -8.24 -15.81
CA VAL A 21 -5.20 -7.76 -15.56
C VAL A 21 -5.93 -8.68 -14.60
N PHE A 22 -5.83 -10.00 -14.78
CA PHE A 22 -6.45 -10.98 -13.88
C PHE A 22 -5.99 -10.77 -12.43
N TRP A 23 -4.67 -10.69 -12.19
CA TRP A 23 -4.14 -10.50 -10.84
C TRP A 23 -4.51 -9.14 -10.23
N ARG A 24 -4.46 -8.05 -11.03
CA ARG A 24 -4.88 -6.71 -10.57
C ARG A 24 -6.35 -6.70 -10.16
N SER A 25 -7.24 -7.27 -10.97
CA SER A 25 -8.66 -7.36 -10.68
C SER A 25 -8.93 -8.24 -9.45
N LEU A 26 -8.25 -9.38 -9.31
CA LEU A 26 -8.39 -10.26 -8.16
C LEU A 26 -7.99 -9.56 -6.86
N VAL A 27 -6.84 -8.87 -6.85
CA VAL A 27 -6.37 -8.10 -5.69
C VAL A 27 -7.35 -6.97 -5.35
N ALA A 28 -7.84 -6.24 -6.35
CA ALA A 28 -8.79 -5.15 -6.13
C ALA A 28 -10.12 -5.65 -5.54
N VAL A 29 -10.67 -6.74 -6.08
CA VAL A 29 -11.89 -7.37 -5.56
C VAL A 29 -11.68 -7.85 -4.14
N TYR A 30 -10.58 -8.56 -3.86
CA TYR A 30 -10.26 -9.03 -2.52
C TYR A 30 -10.16 -7.87 -1.53
N LEU A 31 -9.37 -6.84 -1.84
CA LEU A 31 -9.18 -5.67 -0.96
C LEU A 31 -10.50 -4.93 -0.72
N PHE A 32 -11.33 -4.76 -1.76
CA PHE A 32 -12.61 -4.07 -1.61
C PHE A 32 -13.58 -4.81 -0.68
N PHE A 33 -13.80 -6.11 -0.91
CA PHE A 33 -14.72 -6.89 -0.06
C PHE A 33 -14.17 -7.09 1.35
N SER A 34 -12.86 -7.32 1.50
CA SER A 34 -12.24 -7.42 2.82
C SER A 34 -12.29 -6.10 3.58
N PHE A 35 -12.13 -4.95 2.92
CA PHE A 35 -12.26 -3.65 3.56
C PHE A 35 -13.68 -3.40 4.07
N LEU A 36 -14.70 -3.71 3.27
CA LEU A 36 -16.09 -3.65 3.72
C LEU A 36 -16.36 -4.58 4.91
N ALA A 37 -15.82 -5.80 4.86
CA ALA A 37 -15.95 -6.75 5.97
C ALA A 37 -15.22 -6.29 7.24
N ILE A 38 -14.08 -5.59 7.11
CA ILE A 38 -13.35 -4.99 8.24
C ILE A 38 -14.16 -3.86 8.86
N LEU A 39 -14.65 -2.91 8.06
CA LEU A 39 -15.47 -1.80 8.55
C LEU A 39 -16.77 -2.28 9.19
N HIS A 40 -17.41 -3.29 8.60
CA HIS A 40 -18.60 -3.91 9.16
C HIS A 40 -18.31 -4.56 10.53
N PHE A 41 -17.15 -5.23 10.66
CA PHE A 41 -16.71 -5.81 11.92
C PHE A 41 -16.54 -4.73 13.00
N GLU A 42 -15.82 -3.65 12.69
CA GLU A 42 -15.57 -2.56 13.64
C GLU A 42 -16.86 -1.84 14.05
N PHE A 43 -17.76 -1.62 13.09
CA PHE A 43 -19.03 -0.94 13.35
C PHE A 43 -19.99 -1.79 14.20
N GLU A 44 -20.18 -3.06 13.86
CA GLU A 44 -21.17 -3.91 14.54
C GLU A 44 -20.65 -4.54 15.83
N ILE A 45 -19.37 -4.96 15.86
CA ILE A 45 -18.83 -5.78 16.94
C ILE A 45 -18.02 -4.93 17.91
N LEU A 46 -17.15 -4.06 17.40
CA LEU A 46 -16.35 -3.16 18.25
C LEU A 46 -17.14 -1.89 18.63
N ASN A 47 -18.28 -1.65 17.99
CA ASN A 47 -19.13 -0.47 18.19
C ASN A 47 -18.36 0.86 18.01
N GLU A 48 -17.30 0.83 17.20
CA GLU A 48 -16.52 1.99 16.84
C GLU A 48 -17.31 2.77 15.79
N ARG A 49 -17.72 4.01 16.09
CA ARG A 49 -18.49 4.83 15.13
C ARG A 49 -17.61 5.77 14.32
N TRP A 50 -16.97 6.72 14.99
CA TRP A 50 -16.10 7.71 14.35
C TRP A 50 -14.62 7.34 14.46
N GLU A 51 -14.27 6.52 15.45
CA GLU A 51 -12.91 6.03 15.72
C GLU A 51 -12.31 5.31 14.50
N MET A 52 -13.13 4.57 13.74
CA MET A 52 -12.74 3.86 12.52
C MET A 52 -12.06 4.76 11.47
N ILE A 53 -12.48 6.02 11.36
CA ILE A 53 -11.97 6.97 10.35
C ILE A 53 -10.59 7.52 10.74
N TYR A 54 -10.29 7.56 12.03
CA TYR A 54 -9.03 8.06 12.57
C TYR A 54 -7.98 6.95 12.72
N ASN A 55 -8.40 5.68 12.65
CA ASN A 55 -7.50 4.54 12.76
C ASN A 55 -6.54 4.47 11.56
N PHE A 56 -5.23 4.53 11.83
CA PHE A 56 -4.19 4.49 10.81
C PHE A 56 -4.35 3.29 9.88
N SER A 57 -4.63 2.13 10.47
CA SER A 57 -4.72 0.87 9.75
C SER A 57 -5.86 0.87 8.72
N ASN A 58 -7.00 1.49 9.04
CA ASN A 58 -8.13 1.65 8.12
C ASN A 58 -7.83 2.64 7.01
N ILE A 59 -7.17 3.75 7.33
CA ILE A 59 -6.71 4.72 6.33
C ILE A 59 -5.78 4.02 5.34
N VAL A 60 -4.79 3.28 5.84
CA VAL A 60 -3.81 2.55 5.01
C VAL A 60 -4.50 1.49 4.14
N TYR A 61 -5.40 0.71 4.72
CA TYR A 61 -6.16 -0.31 3.99
C TYR A 61 -7.05 0.30 2.90
N GLY A 62 -7.72 1.41 3.22
CA GLY A 62 -8.54 2.18 2.29
C GLY A 62 -7.72 2.76 1.13
N LEU A 63 -6.55 3.35 1.41
CA LEU A 63 -5.63 3.85 0.38
C LEU A 63 -5.10 2.73 -0.52
N GLN A 64 -4.76 1.58 0.06
CA GLN A 64 -4.33 0.40 -0.69
C GLN A 64 -5.45 -0.15 -1.58
N THR A 65 -6.68 -0.20 -1.06
CA THR A 65 -7.88 -0.60 -1.82
C THR A 65 -8.14 0.35 -2.97
N LEU A 66 -8.08 1.67 -2.72
CA LEU A 66 -8.27 2.70 -3.74
C LEU A 66 -7.25 2.55 -4.86
N TYR A 67 -5.98 2.33 -4.53
CA TYR A 67 -4.93 2.10 -5.52
C TYR A 67 -5.13 0.81 -6.31
N ALA A 68 -5.53 -0.28 -5.66
CA ALA A 68 -5.83 -1.53 -6.35
C ALA A 68 -6.95 -1.35 -7.37
N ILE A 69 -8.02 -0.60 -7.02
CA ILE A 69 -9.12 -0.28 -7.94
C ILE A 69 -8.62 0.59 -9.11
N ILE A 70 -7.90 1.68 -8.82
CA ILE A 70 -7.38 2.59 -9.85
C ILE A 70 -6.50 1.82 -10.85
N THR A 71 -5.57 1.01 -10.35
CA THR A 71 -4.65 0.26 -11.20
C THR A 71 -5.32 -0.90 -11.94
N ALA A 72 -6.34 -1.54 -11.35
CA ALA A 72 -7.17 -2.51 -12.05
C ALA A 72 -7.94 -1.85 -13.22
N ILE A 73 -8.54 -0.68 -13.00
CA ILE A 73 -9.21 0.09 -14.06
C ILE A 73 -8.21 0.47 -15.15
N TRP A 74 -7.04 1.00 -14.80
CA TRP A 74 -6.02 1.38 -15.79
C TRP A 74 -5.52 0.21 -16.62
N THR A 75 -5.26 -0.93 -15.99
CA THR A 75 -4.79 -2.13 -16.69
C THR A 75 -5.88 -2.73 -17.58
N PHE A 76 -7.14 -2.74 -17.11
CA PHE A 76 -8.29 -3.14 -17.91
C PHE A 76 -8.49 -2.22 -19.12
N MET A 77 -8.50 -0.90 -18.92
CA MET A 77 -8.63 0.07 -20.01
C MET A 77 -7.53 -0.09 -21.05
N HIS A 78 -6.28 -0.29 -20.64
CA HIS A 78 -5.18 -0.49 -21.59
C HIS A 78 -5.28 -1.79 -22.40
N LEU A 79 -5.91 -2.83 -21.86
CA LEU A 79 -6.07 -4.10 -22.58
C LEU A 79 -7.19 -4.02 -23.63
N TYR A 80 -8.31 -3.37 -23.30
CA TYR A 80 -9.50 -3.34 -24.16
C TYR A 80 -9.60 -2.09 -25.05
N TYR A 81 -9.05 -0.95 -24.63
CA TYR A 81 -9.10 0.34 -25.33
C TYR A 81 -7.70 0.94 -25.48
N PRO A 82 -6.86 0.40 -26.39
CA PRO A 82 -5.46 0.82 -26.52
C PRO A 82 -5.26 2.16 -27.26
N HIS A 83 -6.29 2.72 -27.92
CA HIS A 83 -6.19 3.97 -28.70
C HIS A 83 -6.95 5.10 -27.99
N HIS A 84 -6.22 6.10 -27.53
CA HIS A 84 -6.79 7.38 -27.08
C HIS A 84 -7.05 8.24 -28.32
N ASP A 85 -8.32 8.44 -28.66
CA ASP A 85 -8.68 9.53 -29.57
C ASP A 85 -8.41 10.88 -28.88
N ASN A 86 -8.04 11.89 -29.67
CA ASN A 86 -7.60 13.20 -29.18
C ASN A 86 -8.63 13.97 -28.31
N ASN A 87 -9.88 13.48 -28.23
CA ASN A 87 -10.97 14.04 -27.45
C ASN A 87 -11.26 13.20 -26.18
N SER A 88 -10.24 12.97 -25.37
CA SER A 88 -10.40 12.24 -24.10
C SER A 88 -11.29 13.00 -23.12
N THR A 89 -12.35 12.37 -22.61
CA THR A 89 -13.22 12.90 -21.55
C THR A 89 -12.46 13.09 -20.23
N PHE A 90 -13.02 13.88 -19.30
CA PHE A 90 -12.42 14.08 -17.96
C PHE A 90 -12.13 12.76 -17.25
N CYS A 91 -13.07 11.81 -17.33
CA CYS A 91 -12.91 10.46 -16.79
C CYS A 91 -11.71 9.75 -17.43
N GLU A 92 -11.57 9.75 -18.75
CA GLU A 92 -10.43 9.12 -19.42
C GLU A 92 -9.09 9.76 -19.04
N ARG A 93 -9.03 11.08 -18.85
CA ARG A 93 -7.81 11.77 -18.37
C ARG A 93 -7.46 11.44 -16.93
N PHE A 94 -8.47 11.33 -16.06
CA PHE A 94 -8.29 10.94 -14.66
C PHE A 94 -7.89 9.45 -14.53
N PHE A 95 -8.43 8.60 -15.40
CA PHE A 95 -8.14 7.16 -15.47
C PHE A 95 -6.98 6.81 -16.44
N SER A 96 -6.21 7.79 -16.92
CA SER A 96 -5.00 7.54 -17.69
C SER A 96 -3.78 7.49 -16.78
N PRO A 97 -2.87 6.52 -16.95
CA PRO A 97 -1.65 6.49 -16.14
C PRO A 97 -0.80 7.74 -16.38
N PRO A 98 -0.03 8.20 -15.37
CA PRO A 98 0.75 9.44 -15.43
C PRO A 98 1.81 9.50 -16.55
N ARG A 99 2.06 8.38 -17.25
CA ARG A 99 2.96 8.32 -18.39
C ARG A 99 2.45 9.13 -19.60
N SER A 100 1.14 9.33 -19.71
CA SER A 100 0.51 10.14 -20.78
C SER A 100 0.55 11.66 -20.49
N ASN A 101 0.65 12.06 -19.21
CA ASN A 101 0.69 13.46 -18.82
C ASN A 101 2.13 13.97 -18.74
N GLY A 102 2.48 15.00 -19.51
CA GLY A 102 3.80 15.64 -19.50
C GLY A 102 4.16 16.37 -18.20
N ASN A 103 3.19 16.59 -17.29
CA ASN A 103 3.39 17.35 -16.06
C ASN A 103 4.20 16.55 -15.01
N THR A 104 5.38 17.05 -14.67
CA THR A 104 6.32 16.45 -13.70
C THR A 104 5.73 16.32 -12.30
N LYS A 105 4.83 17.23 -11.89
CA LYS A 105 4.20 17.21 -10.55
C LYS A 105 3.28 16.00 -10.36
N ASN A 106 2.45 15.67 -11.34
CA ASN A 106 1.52 14.54 -11.25
C ASN A 106 2.25 13.19 -11.18
N LYS A 107 3.38 13.08 -11.88
CA LYS A 107 4.26 11.89 -11.80
C LYS A 107 4.87 11.75 -10.41
N TYR A 108 5.29 12.87 -9.80
CA TYR A 108 5.82 12.88 -8.45
C TYR A 108 4.76 12.46 -7.43
N PHE A 109 3.57 13.06 -7.42
CA PHE A 109 2.50 12.69 -6.49
C PHE A 109 2.09 11.23 -6.63
N PHE A 110 1.96 10.72 -7.86
CA PHE A 110 1.67 9.31 -8.07
C PHE A 110 2.78 8.39 -7.55
N SER A 111 4.04 8.78 -7.72
CA SER A 111 5.19 8.04 -7.17
C SER A 111 5.15 8.00 -5.65
N VAL A 112 4.96 9.15 -4.99
CA VAL A 112 4.82 9.24 -3.54
C VAL A 112 3.64 8.38 -3.05
N PHE A 113 2.49 8.49 -3.71
CA PHE A 113 1.30 7.70 -3.39
C PHE A 113 1.58 6.19 -3.50
N TYR A 114 2.25 5.76 -4.57
CA TYR A 114 2.64 4.36 -4.73
C TYR A 114 3.55 3.88 -3.59
N TYR A 115 4.60 4.63 -3.25
CA TYR A 115 5.50 4.24 -2.17
C TYR A 115 4.81 4.26 -0.80
N LEU A 116 3.84 5.15 -0.59
CA LEU A 116 3.00 5.14 0.61
C LEU A 116 2.24 3.82 0.74
N ILE A 117 1.58 3.38 -0.33
CA ILE A 117 0.75 2.18 -0.33
C ILE A 117 1.55 0.90 -0.19
N VAL A 118 2.80 0.89 -0.68
CA VAL A 118 3.69 -0.25 -0.48
C VAL A 118 4.32 -0.23 0.90
N THR A 119 4.63 0.95 1.46
CA THR A 119 5.38 1.07 2.72
C THR A 119 4.48 0.98 3.95
N PHE A 120 3.36 1.71 3.99
CA PHE A 120 2.55 1.87 5.18
C PHE A 120 1.88 0.57 5.69
N PRO A 121 1.47 -0.38 4.84
CA PRO A 121 0.98 -1.68 5.32
C PRO A 121 2.00 -2.42 6.21
N HIS A 122 3.30 -2.28 5.93
CA HIS A 122 4.34 -2.87 6.78
C HIS A 122 4.43 -2.20 8.15
N ILE A 123 4.24 -0.88 8.20
CA ILE A 123 4.18 -0.13 9.46
C ILE A 123 2.98 -0.62 10.29
N VAL A 124 1.82 -0.80 9.67
CA VAL A 124 0.62 -1.33 10.33
C VAL A 124 0.86 -2.73 10.89
N THR A 125 1.44 -3.62 10.08
CA THR A 125 1.79 -4.99 10.49
C THR A 125 2.78 -5.01 11.65
N ILE A 126 3.87 -4.24 11.58
CA ILE A 126 4.88 -4.26 12.65
C ILE A 126 4.33 -3.66 13.94
N ILE A 127 3.54 -2.58 13.87
CA ILE A 127 2.95 -1.96 15.05
C ILE A 127 2.01 -2.96 15.72
N TYR A 128 1.15 -3.63 14.94
CA TYR A 128 0.23 -4.60 15.50
C TYR A 128 0.96 -5.78 16.16
N TRP A 129 1.81 -6.48 15.42
CA TRP A 129 2.42 -7.73 15.90
C TRP A 129 3.57 -7.52 16.88
N ALA A 130 4.37 -6.45 16.74
CA ALA A 130 5.55 -6.23 17.56
C ALA A 130 5.32 -5.25 18.73
N ILE A 131 4.28 -4.41 18.67
CA ILE A 131 4.01 -3.40 19.71
C ILE A 131 2.69 -3.67 20.43
N LEU A 132 1.58 -3.81 19.71
CA LEU A 132 0.24 -3.93 20.33
C LEU A 132 0.00 -5.31 20.95
N VAL A 133 0.29 -6.39 20.22
CA VAL A 133 0.06 -7.78 20.67
C VAL A 133 0.88 -8.10 21.94
N PRO A 134 2.20 -7.82 22.01
CA PRO A 134 2.98 -8.15 23.21
C PRO A 134 2.59 -7.36 24.46
N ARG A 135 1.88 -6.24 24.30
CA ARG A 135 1.44 -5.38 25.41
C ARG A 135 -0.04 -5.54 25.75
N SER A 136 -0.75 -6.46 25.09
CA SER A 136 -2.20 -6.68 25.25
C SER A 136 -3.03 -5.40 25.04
N LYS A 137 -2.55 -4.45 24.23
CA LYS A 137 -3.22 -3.18 23.91
C LYS A 137 -3.92 -3.24 22.54
N THR A 138 -4.52 -4.38 22.23
CA THR A 138 -5.26 -4.58 20.97
C THR A 138 -6.73 -4.28 21.18
N GLU A 139 -7.41 -3.79 20.14
CA GLU A 139 -8.87 -3.58 20.08
C GLU A 139 -9.69 -4.82 20.50
N LEU A 140 -9.08 -6.02 20.40
CA LEU A 140 -9.68 -7.32 20.72
C LEU A 140 -9.29 -7.89 22.09
N SER A 141 -8.47 -7.18 22.87
CA SER A 141 -8.12 -7.61 24.23
C SER A 141 -9.11 -7.00 25.20
N GLY A 142 -9.97 -7.83 25.81
CA GLY A 142 -10.74 -7.42 26.98
C GLY A 142 -9.86 -7.11 28.19
N GLU A 143 -10.45 -6.62 29.28
CA GLU A 143 -9.79 -6.29 30.56
C GLU A 143 -8.90 -7.42 31.13
N THR A 144 -9.09 -8.66 30.71
CA THR A 144 -8.36 -9.84 31.18
C THR A 144 -7.07 -10.17 30.41
N GLY A 145 -6.73 -9.44 29.34
CA GLY A 145 -5.47 -9.64 28.61
C GLY A 145 -5.37 -10.96 27.82
N GLU A 146 -6.40 -11.81 27.87
CA GLU A 146 -6.55 -12.91 26.92
C GLU A 146 -6.94 -12.29 25.58
N ILE A 147 -6.04 -12.40 24.60
CA ILE A 147 -6.41 -12.18 23.20
C ILE A 147 -7.63 -13.07 22.99
N ILE A 148 -8.78 -12.47 22.66
CA ILE A 148 -9.99 -13.21 22.30
C ILE A 148 -9.73 -13.84 20.92
N VAL A 149 -8.73 -14.73 20.84
CA VAL A 149 -8.65 -15.85 19.92
C VAL A 149 -9.65 -16.92 20.39
N GLY A 150 -10.84 -16.47 20.83
CA GLY A 150 -12.02 -17.31 20.78
C GLY A 150 -12.12 -17.84 19.36
N ASN A 151 -12.63 -19.06 19.21
CA ASN A 151 -12.65 -19.86 17.99
C ASN A 151 -13.45 -19.23 16.81
N TRP A 152 -13.70 -17.93 16.84
CA TRP A 152 -14.46 -17.20 15.85
C TRP A 152 -13.59 -16.88 14.63
N TRP A 153 -13.91 -17.54 13.53
CA TRP A 153 -13.24 -17.40 12.25
C TRP A 153 -13.21 -15.95 11.75
N TYR A 154 -14.22 -15.15 12.09
CA TYR A 154 -14.33 -13.76 11.63
C TYR A 154 -13.31 -12.82 12.33
N CYS A 155 -13.05 -12.99 13.63
CA CYS A 155 -11.94 -12.30 14.32
C CYS A 155 -10.58 -12.65 13.72
N LYS A 156 -10.35 -13.94 13.43
CA LYS A 156 -9.10 -14.38 12.79
C LYS A 156 -8.95 -13.75 11.40
N PHE A 157 -10.03 -13.72 10.62
CA PHE A 157 -10.04 -13.05 9.33
C PHE A 157 -9.73 -11.56 9.47
N TYR A 158 -10.39 -10.84 10.39
CA TYR A 158 -10.14 -9.42 10.66
C TYR A 158 -8.67 -9.15 10.96
N ILE A 159 -8.09 -9.87 11.93
CA ILE A 159 -6.68 -9.69 12.33
C ILE A 159 -5.74 -9.97 11.16
N VAL A 160 -5.90 -11.13 10.52
CA VAL A 160 -4.99 -11.57 9.47
C VAL A 160 -5.12 -10.70 8.22
N ALA A 161 -6.32 -10.30 7.83
CA ALA A 161 -6.54 -9.43 6.68
C ALA A 161 -5.93 -8.03 6.92
N LYS A 162 -6.33 -7.39 8.03
CA LYS A 162 -5.99 -6.00 8.36
C LYS A 162 -4.52 -5.80 8.71
N TYR A 163 -3.89 -6.78 9.37
CA TYR A 163 -2.52 -6.64 9.91
C TYR A 163 -1.51 -7.61 9.29
N GLY A 164 -1.89 -8.48 8.35
CA GLY A 164 -0.98 -9.43 7.71
C GLY A 164 -1.07 -9.44 6.19
N ILE A 165 -2.25 -9.74 5.64
CA ILE A 165 -2.44 -9.91 4.20
C ILE A 165 -2.21 -8.59 3.46
N ASN A 166 -2.58 -7.44 4.04
CA ASN A 166 -2.31 -6.13 3.43
C ASN A 166 -0.82 -5.92 3.12
N SER A 167 0.06 -6.30 4.05
CA SER A 167 1.51 -6.23 3.93
C SER A 167 2.05 -7.23 2.90
N PHE A 168 1.49 -8.43 2.86
CA PHE A 168 1.81 -9.41 1.81
C PHE A 168 1.41 -8.90 0.42
N ILE A 169 0.21 -8.33 0.28
CA ILE A 169 -0.27 -7.74 -0.97
C ILE A 169 0.62 -6.57 -1.41
N ALA A 170 1.12 -5.75 -0.46
CA ALA A 170 2.05 -4.68 -0.76
C ALA A 170 3.37 -5.20 -1.38
N LEU A 171 3.92 -6.30 -0.86
CA LEU A 171 5.09 -6.97 -1.45
C LEU A 171 4.77 -7.61 -2.80
N PHE A 172 3.61 -8.26 -2.91
CA PHE A 172 3.17 -8.84 -4.19
C PHE A 172 3.02 -7.76 -5.26
N GLU A 173 2.46 -6.62 -4.91
CA GLU A 173 2.36 -5.43 -5.76
C GLU A 173 3.75 -4.93 -6.17
N LEU A 174 4.69 -4.86 -5.23
CA LEU A 174 6.07 -4.48 -5.50
C LEU A 174 6.74 -5.45 -6.48
N PHE A 175 6.67 -6.76 -6.28
CA PHE A 175 7.43 -7.70 -7.09
C PHE A 175 6.80 -8.00 -8.45
N TYR A 176 5.48 -8.17 -8.50
CA TYR A 176 4.81 -8.77 -9.65
C TYR A 176 3.97 -7.78 -10.45
N LEU A 177 3.25 -6.88 -9.78
CA LEU A 177 2.27 -6.04 -10.44
C LEU A 177 2.84 -4.69 -10.88
N SER A 178 3.86 -4.18 -10.20
CA SER A 178 4.42 -2.85 -10.45
C SER A 178 5.65 -2.88 -11.37
N SER A 179 5.66 -1.95 -12.34
CA SER A 179 6.85 -1.61 -13.14
C SER A 179 7.42 -0.23 -12.76
N ILE A 180 7.01 0.34 -11.63
CA ILE A 180 7.41 1.69 -11.23
C ILE A 180 8.90 1.69 -10.87
N LYS A 181 9.65 2.61 -11.48
CA LYS A 181 11.09 2.75 -11.23
C LYS A 181 11.37 3.46 -9.92
N ARG A 182 12.58 3.23 -9.37
CA ARG A 182 13.08 3.96 -8.21
C ARG A 182 13.10 5.47 -8.48
N PRO A 183 12.44 6.27 -7.62
CA PRO A 183 12.53 7.70 -7.68
C PRO A 183 13.75 8.20 -6.90
N GLU A 184 13.93 9.52 -6.88
CA GLU A 184 14.91 10.15 -5.99
C GLU A 184 14.47 10.01 -4.53
N ALA A 185 15.34 9.40 -3.72
CA ALA A 185 15.03 8.99 -2.35
C ALA A 185 14.69 10.18 -1.44
N PHE A 186 15.45 11.27 -1.50
CA PHE A 186 15.32 12.40 -0.57
C PHE A 186 13.92 13.00 -0.56
N HIS A 187 13.33 13.25 -1.73
CA HIS A 187 11.99 13.81 -1.83
C HIS A 187 10.92 12.86 -1.28
N HIS A 188 11.08 11.55 -1.47
CA HIS A 188 10.13 10.55 -0.99
C HIS A 188 10.20 10.38 0.53
N VAL A 189 11.40 10.38 1.12
CA VAL A 189 11.63 10.43 2.57
C VAL A 189 10.89 11.64 3.15
N THR A 190 11.16 12.84 2.65
CA THR A 190 10.51 14.05 3.19
C THR A 190 8.98 14.02 3.06
N ALA A 191 8.45 13.45 1.97
CA ALA A 191 7.01 13.38 1.76
C ALA A 191 6.34 12.35 2.66
N LEU A 192 6.95 11.18 2.84
CA LEU A 192 6.43 10.11 3.71
C LEU A 192 6.48 10.53 5.18
N GLY A 193 7.60 11.10 5.64
CA GLY A 193 7.72 11.65 6.98
C GLY A 193 6.70 12.75 7.25
N ALA A 194 6.49 13.66 6.30
CA ALA A 194 5.45 14.70 6.42
C ALA A 194 4.03 14.10 6.50
N LEU A 195 3.74 13.03 5.74
CA LEU A 195 2.44 12.35 5.79
C LEU A 195 2.23 11.58 7.10
N LEU A 196 3.27 10.99 7.69
CA LEU A 196 3.20 10.35 9.00
C LEU A 196 2.97 11.39 10.11
N LEU A 197 3.63 12.54 10.04
CA LEU A 197 3.35 13.66 10.95
C LEU A 197 1.93 14.22 10.75
N ALA A 198 1.47 14.32 9.50
CA ALA A 198 0.10 14.71 9.21
C ALA A 198 -0.91 13.72 9.80
N TYR A 199 -0.59 12.42 9.78
CA TYR A 199 -1.41 11.41 10.47
C TYR A 199 -1.43 11.61 11.98
N VAL A 200 -0.31 11.94 12.63
CA VAL A 200 -0.29 12.26 14.07
C VAL A 200 -1.22 13.44 14.37
N GLY A 201 -1.21 14.48 13.53
CA GLY A 201 -2.16 15.58 13.62
C GLY A 201 -3.61 15.15 13.41
N TRP A 202 -3.86 14.24 12.46
CA TRP A 202 -5.18 13.65 12.23
C TRP A 202 -5.68 12.81 13.40
N ALA A 203 -4.80 12.04 14.04
CA ALA A 203 -5.10 11.26 15.22
C ALA A 203 -5.42 12.16 16.43
N ALA A 204 -4.69 13.27 16.60
CA ALA A 204 -5.00 14.28 17.61
C ALA A 204 -6.38 14.94 17.37
N PHE A 205 -6.73 15.22 16.11
CA PHE A 205 -8.07 15.70 15.75
C PHE A 205 -9.14 14.64 16.04
N GLY A 206 -8.85 13.36 15.78
CA GLY A 206 -9.71 12.24 16.13
C GLY A 206 -9.97 12.14 17.62
N HIS A 207 -8.94 12.29 18.45
CA HIS A 207 -9.08 12.33 19.91
C HIS A 207 -9.95 13.50 20.37
N TYR A 208 -9.81 14.69 19.79
CA TYR A 208 -10.70 15.81 20.09
C TYR A 208 -12.19 15.48 19.83
N HIS A 209 -12.50 14.61 18.87
CA HIS A 209 -13.87 14.23 18.53
C HIS A 209 -14.39 12.99 19.26
N THR A 210 -13.50 12.05 19.62
CA THR A 210 -13.86 10.72 20.14
C THR A 210 -13.38 10.47 21.56
N GLU A 211 -12.62 11.41 22.13
CA GLU A 211 -11.98 11.34 23.44
C GLU A 211 -11.00 10.17 23.59
N LYS A 212 -10.63 9.51 22.48
CA LYS A 212 -9.72 8.36 22.45
C LYS A 212 -8.64 8.51 21.39
N TYR A 213 -7.45 8.00 21.68
CA TYR A 213 -6.39 7.84 20.68
C TYR A 213 -6.45 6.44 20.05
N CYS A 214 -6.24 6.37 18.73
CA CYS A 214 -6.16 5.08 18.03
C CYS A 214 -4.96 4.23 18.45
N TYR A 215 -3.88 4.88 18.89
CA TYR A 215 -2.70 4.21 19.42
C TYR A 215 -2.39 4.72 20.81
N TYR A 216 -2.24 3.80 21.77
CA TYR A 216 -1.92 4.12 23.16
C TYR A 216 -0.61 4.95 23.29
N PHE A 217 0.38 4.72 22.39
CA PHE A 217 1.64 5.45 22.42
C PHE A 217 1.54 6.88 21.88
N LEU A 218 0.37 7.28 21.35
CA LEU A 218 0.05 8.68 21.03
C LEU A 218 -0.78 9.34 22.15
N ASP A 219 -1.16 8.60 23.18
CA ASP A 219 -1.91 9.12 24.32
C ASP A 219 -0.95 9.68 25.37
N HIS A 220 -0.81 11.00 25.38
CA HIS A 220 0.05 11.69 26.33
C HIS A 220 -0.40 11.56 27.79
N GLU A 221 -1.65 11.18 28.06
CA GLU A 221 -2.14 10.90 29.42
C GLU A 221 -1.68 9.52 29.89
N GLU A 222 -1.65 8.52 29.01
CA GLU A 222 -1.21 7.17 29.34
C GLU A 222 0.33 7.06 29.44
N ILE A 223 1.07 7.65 28.49
CA ILE A 223 2.53 7.53 28.43
C ILE A 223 3.30 8.72 29.02
N GLY A 224 2.64 9.85 29.24
CA GLY A 224 3.25 11.09 29.72
C GLY A 224 3.95 11.90 28.62
N TRP A 225 3.90 13.23 28.75
CA TRP A 225 4.47 14.19 27.78
C TRP A 225 5.94 14.00 27.45
N ASN A 226 6.74 13.50 28.40
CA ASN A 226 8.17 13.26 28.19
C ASN A 226 8.43 12.15 27.15
N TYR A 227 7.57 11.13 27.13
CA TYR A 227 7.70 10.00 26.21
C TYR A 227 6.91 10.20 24.92
N TYR A 228 5.87 11.05 24.93
CA TYR A 228 5.04 11.34 23.76
C TYR A 228 5.86 11.72 22.52
N TRP A 229 6.74 12.72 22.63
CA TRP A 229 7.56 13.16 21.51
C TRP A 229 8.54 12.09 21.02
N SER A 230 9.01 11.22 21.93
CA SER A 230 9.85 10.08 21.58
C SER A 230 9.07 9.03 20.79
N CYS A 231 7.80 8.77 21.15
CA CYS A 231 6.92 7.87 20.42
C CYS A 231 6.54 8.41 19.05
N VAL A 232 6.25 9.71 18.93
CA VAL A 232 6.00 10.38 17.63
C VAL A 232 7.24 10.29 16.74
N ALA A 233 8.42 10.62 17.26
CA ALA A 233 9.68 10.48 16.52
C ALA A 233 9.93 9.02 16.11
N GLY A 234 9.71 8.07 17.02
CA GLY A 234 9.83 6.64 16.75
C GLY A 234 8.90 6.15 15.64
N PHE A 235 7.66 6.63 15.62
CA PHE A 235 6.68 6.30 14.56
C PHE A 235 7.13 6.81 13.19
N VAL A 236 7.62 8.05 13.11
CA VAL A 236 8.14 8.61 11.85
C VAL A 236 9.39 7.86 11.38
N VAL A 237 10.36 7.65 12.29
CA VAL A 237 11.61 6.92 11.98
C VAL A 237 11.30 5.49 11.52
N LEU A 238 10.34 4.81 12.15
CA LEU A 238 9.89 3.49 11.73
C LEU A 238 9.38 3.50 10.29
N GLY A 239 8.58 4.51 9.92
CA GLY A 239 8.11 4.64 8.55
C GLY A 239 9.22 4.89 7.53
N GLU A 240 10.22 5.69 7.88
CA GLU A 240 11.39 5.92 7.03
C GLU A 240 12.25 4.65 6.87
N LEU A 241 12.40 3.86 7.93
CA LEU A 241 13.12 2.58 7.86
C LEU A 241 12.43 1.61 6.89
N PHE A 242 11.09 1.51 6.94
CA PHE A 242 10.36 0.71 5.98
C PHE A 242 10.42 1.28 4.57
N PHE A 243 10.44 2.60 4.40
CA PHE A 243 10.65 3.20 3.09
C PHE A 243 12.02 2.81 2.52
N ILE A 244 13.10 2.91 3.31
CA ILE A 244 14.45 2.50 2.90
C ILE A 244 14.46 1.01 2.53
N PHE A 245 13.81 0.16 3.33
CA PHE A 245 13.66 -1.25 3.02
C PHE A 245 12.96 -1.47 1.67
N ILE A 246 11.79 -0.87 1.44
CA ILE A 246 11.05 -0.98 0.17
C ILE A 246 11.86 -0.41 -1.01
N TYR A 247 12.56 0.68 -0.79
CA TYR A 247 13.45 1.28 -1.79
C TYR A 247 14.59 0.32 -2.19
N ALA A 248 15.20 -0.34 -1.19
CA ALA A 248 16.26 -1.34 -1.38
C ALA A 248 15.75 -2.64 -2.01
N VAL A 249 14.50 -3.02 -1.79
CA VAL A 249 13.87 -4.16 -2.49
C VAL A 249 13.54 -3.79 -3.94
N THR A 250 13.03 -2.58 -4.18
CA THR A 250 12.70 -2.08 -5.53
C THR A 250 13.95 -2.04 -6.42
N GLY A 251 15.00 -1.39 -5.93
CA GLY A 251 16.28 -2.05 -5.72
C GLY A 251 16.69 -3.26 -6.56
N ILE A 252 16.72 -4.34 -5.80
CA ILE A 252 17.05 -5.69 -6.22
C ILE A 252 16.17 -6.13 -7.39
N ARG A 253 14.86 -5.85 -7.34
CA ARG A 253 13.91 -6.18 -8.42
C ARG A 253 14.31 -5.55 -9.76
N GLU A 254 14.70 -4.28 -9.76
CA GLU A 254 15.19 -3.61 -10.97
C GLU A 254 16.49 -4.21 -11.52
N SER A 255 17.40 -4.62 -10.63
CA SER A 255 18.64 -5.29 -11.04
C SER A 255 18.36 -6.65 -11.68
N MET A 256 17.45 -7.44 -11.10
CA MET A 256 17.03 -8.75 -11.63
C MET A 256 16.37 -8.61 -13.01
N THR A 257 15.48 -7.64 -13.17
CA THR A 257 14.79 -7.39 -14.45
C THR A 257 15.73 -6.89 -15.55
N LYS A 258 16.74 -6.07 -15.21
CA LYS A 258 17.80 -5.68 -16.15
C LYS A 258 18.65 -6.87 -16.58
N LYS A 259 19.15 -7.65 -15.63
CA LYS A 259 19.96 -8.85 -15.91
C LYS A 259 19.21 -9.83 -16.82
N GLN A 260 17.92 -10.06 -16.55
CA GLN A 260 17.08 -10.92 -17.37
C GLN A 260 16.88 -10.38 -18.81
N ALA A 261 16.85 -9.06 -18.98
CA ALA A 261 16.78 -8.44 -20.30
C ALA A 261 18.10 -8.61 -21.08
N ASP A 262 19.24 -8.45 -20.40
CA ASP A 262 20.56 -8.60 -20.98
C ASP A 262 20.84 -10.06 -21.39
N ASP A 263 20.50 -11.04 -20.54
CA ASP A 263 20.62 -12.46 -20.85
C ASP A 263 19.79 -12.87 -22.07
N LYS A 264 18.56 -12.32 -22.20
CA LYS A 264 17.73 -12.54 -23.39
C LYS A 264 18.38 -11.97 -24.66
N ASN A 265 18.88 -10.73 -24.61
CA ASN A 265 19.53 -10.10 -25.76
C ASN A 265 20.79 -10.86 -26.21
N THR A 266 21.58 -11.38 -25.26
CA THR A 266 22.78 -12.17 -25.55
C THR A 266 22.43 -13.53 -26.20
N GLY A 267 21.30 -14.13 -25.82
CA GLY A 267 20.77 -15.35 -26.45
C GLY A 267 20.36 -15.16 -27.91
N TYR A 268 19.78 -14.00 -28.26
CA TYR A 268 19.40 -13.68 -29.64
C TYR A 268 20.60 -13.45 -30.56
N GLN A 269 21.71 -12.92 -30.04
CA GLN A 269 22.96 -12.74 -30.81
C GLN A 269 23.66 -14.07 -31.14
N ARG A 270 23.27 -15.18 -30.50
CA ARG A 270 23.84 -16.52 -30.72
C ARG A 270 23.02 -17.40 -31.66
N LEU A 271 21.90 -16.90 -32.18
CA LEU A 271 21.16 -17.63 -33.21
C LEU A 271 21.90 -17.50 -34.55
N PRO A 272 22.09 -18.60 -35.31
CA PRO A 272 22.67 -18.52 -36.64
C PRO A 272 21.78 -17.62 -37.51
N GLN A 273 22.41 -16.63 -38.16
CA GLN A 273 21.76 -15.75 -39.13
C GLN A 273 21.41 -16.49 -40.41
#